data_AF-A0A330MMZ1-F1
#
_entry.id   AF-A0A330MMZ1-F1
#
_cell.length_a   1.000
_cell.length_b   1.000
_cell.length_c   1.000
_cell.angle_alpha   90.00
_cell.angle_beta   90.00
_cell.angle_gamma   90.00
#
_symmetry.space_group_name_H-M   'P 1'
#
loop_
_entity.id
_entity.type
_entity.pdbx_description
1 polymer ?
#
loop_
_entity_poly.entity_id
_entity_poly.type
_entity_poly.pdbx_seq_one_letter_code
_entity_poly.pdbx_strand_id
1 'polypeptide(L)'
;MGNVTKGTSKIIYWVLLLLSFVIGVVFYNLLHGQFSMQFLLFFSGVPFFFFVAGVYGLMWPIIKPSGDATYISHAIIVGVFFVILFFIHVWLILPQICPDFGACLLGG
;
A
#
# COMPACT_ATOMS: atom_id res chain seq x y z
N MET A 1 22.29 18.74 -8.53
CA MET A 1 21.09 18.29 -7.79
C MET A 1 19.88 18.96 -8.39
N GLY A 2 19.02 18.18 -9.06
CA GLY A 2 17.89 18.68 -9.85
C GLY A 2 16.87 19.42 -8.98
N ASN A 3 16.44 20.58 -9.46
CA ASN A 3 15.48 21.45 -8.83
C ASN A 3 14.10 20.76 -8.89
N VAL A 4 13.76 19.95 -7.88
CA VAL A 4 12.45 19.28 -7.79
C VAL A 4 11.42 20.32 -7.39
N THR A 5 10.83 20.96 -8.39
CA THR A 5 9.69 21.86 -8.28
C THR A 5 8.61 21.17 -7.43
N LYS A 6 8.10 21.84 -6.39
CA LYS A 6 7.09 21.33 -5.43
C LYS A 6 5.87 20.61 -6.04
N GLY A 7 5.60 20.76 -7.34
CA GLY A 7 4.57 20.03 -8.08
C GLY A 7 4.99 18.62 -8.52
N THR A 8 6.25 18.42 -8.91
CA THR A 8 6.76 17.14 -9.44
C THR A 8 6.80 16.05 -8.39
N SER A 9 7.09 16.39 -7.13
CA SER A 9 7.07 15.42 -6.02
C SER A 9 5.67 14.88 -5.74
N LYS A 10 4.62 15.70 -5.85
CA LYS A 10 3.23 15.25 -5.68
C LYS A 10 2.79 14.31 -6.79
N ILE A 11 3.23 14.56 -8.02
CA ILE A 11 2.89 13.74 -9.19
C ILE A 11 3.40 12.31 -9.03
N ILE A 12 4.64 12.12 -8.54
CA ILE A 12 5.21 10.79 -8.31
C ILE A 12 4.34 9.97 -7.35
N TYR A 13 3.88 10.55 -6.25
CA TYR A 13 3.03 9.84 -5.29
C TYR A 13 1.64 9.53 -5.83
N TRP A 14 1.07 10.40 -6.66
CA TRP A 14 -0.16 10.11 -7.41
C TRP A 14 0.03 8.97 -8.42
N VAL A 15 1.17 8.94 -9.12
CA VAL A 15 1.52 7.85 -10.04
C VAL A 15 1.68 6.53 -9.27
N LEU A 16 2.29 6.54 -8.08
CA LEU A 16 2.41 5.37 -7.20
C LEU A 16 1.03 4.82 -6.80
N LEU A 17 0.08 5.69 -6.45
CA LEU A 17 -1.30 5.29 -6.15
C LEU A 17 -1.99 4.69 -7.38
N LEU A 18 -1.87 5.34 -8.53
CA LEU A 18 -2.46 4.86 -9.77
C LEU A 18 -1.87 3.50 -10.18
N LEU A 19 -0.54 3.35 -10.03
CA LEU A 19 0.15 2.10 -10.30
C LEU A 19 -0.28 0.98 -9.36
N SER A 20 -0.44 1.27 -8.06
CA SER A 20 -1.00 0.32 -7.10
C SER A 20 -2.38 -0.18 -7.53
N PHE A 21 -3.27 0.74 -7.93
CA PHE A 21 -4.61 0.38 -8.38
C PHE A 21 -4.60 -0.47 -9.65
N VAL A 22 -3.79 -0.08 -10.65
CA VAL A 22 -3.64 -0.84 -11.90
C VAL A 22 -3.12 -2.25 -11.63
N ILE A 23 -2.08 -2.39 -10.80
CA ILE A 23 -1.53 -3.71 -10.43
C ILE A 23 -2.60 -4.54 -9.72
N GLY A 24 -3.34 -3.96 -8.78
CA GLY A 24 -4.43 -4.66 -8.09
C GLY A 24 -5.50 -5.17 -9.08
N VAL A 25 -6.01 -4.31 -9.95
CA VAL A 25 -7.05 -4.71 -10.91
C VAL A 25 -6.54 -5.75 -11.90
N VAL A 26 -5.33 -5.58 -12.44
CA VAL A 26 -4.77 -6.50 -13.44
C VAL A 26 -4.54 -7.88 -12.85
N PHE A 27 -3.92 -7.98 -11.67
CA PHE A 27 -3.61 -9.27 -11.06
C PHE A 27 -4.83 -9.96 -10.44
N TYR A 28 -5.74 -9.22 -9.81
CA TYR A 28 -6.89 -9.81 -9.11
C TYR A 28 -8.15 -9.96 -9.95
N ASN A 29 -8.27 -9.24 -11.08
CA ASN A 29 -9.45 -9.34 -11.96
C ASN A 29 -9.11 -10.05 -13.28
N LEU A 30 -8.04 -9.63 -13.97
CA LEU A 30 -7.69 -10.16 -15.29
C LEU A 30 -6.85 -11.45 -15.24
N LEU A 31 -5.86 -11.52 -14.34
CA LEU A 31 -4.89 -12.64 -14.28
C LEU A 31 -5.11 -13.60 -13.11
N HIS A 32 -6.22 -13.48 -12.36
CA HIS A 32 -6.51 -14.31 -11.20
C HIS A 32 -6.52 -15.82 -11.50
N GLY A 33 -6.91 -16.22 -12.72
CA GLY A 33 -6.94 -17.62 -13.15
C GLY A 33 -5.64 -18.16 -13.76
N GLN A 34 -4.62 -17.32 -13.93
CA GLN A 34 -3.35 -17.70 -14.60
C GLN A 34 -2.23 -18.00 -13.59
N PHE A 35 -2.38 -17.59 -12.33
CA PHE A 35 -1.36 -17.70 -11.29
C PHE A 35 -1.84 -18.55 -10.12
N SER A 36 -0.88 -19.11 -9.37
CA SER A 36 -1.18 -19.80 -8.10
C SER A 36 -1.77 -18.83 -7.08
N MET A 37 -2.74 -19.31 -6.31
CA MET A 37 -3.34 -18.57 -5.18
C MET A 37 -2.27 -18.08 -4.20
N GLN A 38 -1.23 -18.89 -3.95
CA GLN A 38 -0.11 -18.52 -3.09
C GLN A 38 0.65 -17.31 -3.63
N PHE A 39 0.92 -17.30 -4.95
CA PHE A 39 1.59 -16.18 -5.60
C PHE A 39 0.75 -14.91 -5.49
N LEU A 40 -0.55 -14.98 -5.78
CA LEU A 40 -1.45 -13.84 -5.70
C LEU A 40 -1.55 -13.25 -4.29
N LEU A 41 -1.48 -14.12 -3.27
CA LEU A 41 -1.53 -13.74 -1.86
C LEU A 41 -0.25 -13.02 -1.43
N PHE A 42 0.94 -13.55 -1.74
CA PHE A 42 2.21 -12.86 -1.47
C PHE A 42 2.36 -11.58 -2.28
N PHE A 43 1.94 -11.61 -3.55
CA PHE A 43 2.02 -10.47 -4.45
C PHE A 43 1.09 -9.33 -4.04
N SER A 44 0.05 -9.60 -3.22
CA SER A 44 -0.88 -8.58 -2.70
C SER A 44 -0.21 -7.52 -1.83
N GLY A 45 0.93 -7.86 -1.24
CA GLY A 45 1.77 -6.91 -0.53
C GLY A 45 2.31 -5.82 -1.46
N VAL A 46 2.62 -6.12 -2.73
CA VAL A 46 3.21 -5.16 -3.67
C VAL A 46 2.29 -3.96 -3.96
N PRO A 47 1.04 -4.15 -4.44
CA PRO A 47 0.13 -3.03 -4.63
C PRO A 47 -0.23 -2.35 -3.29
N PHE A 48 -0.26 -3.08 -2.18
CA PHE A 48 -0.46 -2.48 -0.85
C PHE A 48 0.70 -1.54 -0.46
N PHE A 49 1.95 -1.97 -0.62
CA PHE A 49 3.12 -1.14 -0.33
C PHE A 49 3.16 0.11 -1.21
N PHE A 50 2.84 -0.03 -2.50
CA PHE A 50 2.74 1.14 -3.39
C PHE A 50 1.62 2.10 -2.99
N PHE A 51 0.47 1.56 -2.58
CA PHE A 51 -0.64 2.36 -2.06
C PHE A 51 -0.20 3.16 -0.83
N VAL A 52 0.34 2.46 0.16
CA VAL A 52 0.80 3.03 1.42
C VAL A 52 1.87 4.09 1.19
N ALA A 53 2.89 3.78 0.38
CA ALA A 53 3.95 4.73 0.05
C ALA A 53 3.42 5.98 -0.67
N GLY A 54 2.45 5.83 -1.58
CA GLY A 54 1.78 6.93 -2.24
C GLY A 54 0.98 7.81 -1.27
N VAL A 55 0.16 7.20 -0.40
CA VAL A 55 -0.62 7.93 0.62
C VAL A 55 0.29 8.69 1.57
N TYR A 56 1.32 8.05 2.14
CA TYR A 56 2.26 8.72 3.04
C TYR A 56 3.06 9.82 2.35
N GLY A 57 3.49 9.60 1.11
CA GLY A 57 4.21 10.60 0.33
C GLY A 57 3.36 11.86 0.06
N LEU A 58 2.05 11.70 -0.17
CA LEU A 58 1.11 12.82 -0.29
C LEU A 58 0.79 13.49 1.04
N MET A 59 0.72 12.72 2.13
CA MET A 59 0.50 13.23 3.48
C MET A 59 1.73 13.93 4.08
N TRP A 60 2.94 13.59 3.63
CA TRP A 60 4.21 14.16 4.13
C TRP A 60 4.23 15.70 4.27
N PRO A 61 3.84 16.50 3.26
CA PRO A 61 3.80 17.96 3.40
C PRO A 61 2.73 18.48 4.38
N ILE A 62 1.68 17.71 4.65
CA ILE A 62 0.58 18.10 5.55
C ILE A 62 0.97 17.83 7.01
N ILE A 63 1.72 16.76 7.26
CA ILE A 63 2.05 16.27 8.61
C ILE A 63 3.47 16.67 9.03
N LYS A 64 4.13 17.57 8.28
CA LYS A 64 5.51 17.99 8.57
C LYS A 64 5.59 18.64 9.97
N PRO A 65 6.31 18.04 10.94
CA PRO A 65 6.43 18.61 12.28
C PRO A 65 7.25 19.90 12.25
N SER A 66 6.84 20.90 13.03
CA SER A 66 7.53 22.18 13.22
C SER A 66 8.30 22.29 14.56
N GLY A 67 8.65 21.16 15.18
CA GLY A 67 9.45 21.11 16.41
C GLY A 67 9.93 19.70 16.81
N ASP A 68 10.95 19.62 17.66
CA ASP A 68 11.69 18.37 17.98
C ASP A 68 10.86 17.35 18.77
N ALA A 69 10.03 17.79 19.72
CA ALA A 69 9.11 16.92 20.48
C ALA A 69 8.01 16.31 19.59
N THR A 70 7.76 16.90 18.43
CA THR A 70 6.71 16.50 17.49
C THR A 70 7.12 15.33 16.60
N TYR A 71 8.42 15.00 16.54
CA TYR A 71 8.95 13.94 15.69
C TYR A 71 8.58 12.53 16.18
N ILE A 72 8.60 12.30 17.51
CA ILE A 72 8.19 11.02 18.12
C ILE A 72 6.69 10.80 17.90
N SER A 73 5.88 11.82 18.17
CA SER A 73 4.43 11.77 17.96
C SER A 73 4.08 11.49 16.49
N HIS A 74 4.85 12.08 15.56
CA HIS A 74 4.69 11.82 14.13
C HIS A 74 4.94 10.35 13.75
N ALA A 75 6.05 9.77 14.22
CA ALA A 75 6.37 8.37 13.94
C ALA A 75 5.29 7.42 14.48
N ILE A 76 4.72 7.71 15.65
CA ILE A 76 3.63 6.93 16.24
C ILE A 76 2.36 7.05 15.39
N ILE A 77 1.96 8.26 14.99
CA ILE A 77 0.75 8.47 14.16
C ILE A 77 0.89 7.75 12.81
N VAL A 78 2.06 7.87 12.17
CA VAL A 78 2.36 7.17 10.92
C VAL A 78 2.29 5.66 11.13
N GLY A 79 2.92 5.13 12.18
CA GLY A 79 2.88 3.69 12.49
C GLY A 79 1.47 3.17 12.76
N VAL A 80 0.67 3.87 13.55
CA VAL A 80 -0.72 3.49 13.85
C VAL A 80 -1.58 3.49 12.57
N PHE A 81 -1.42 4.53 11.73
CA PHE A 81 -2.11 4.59 10.44
C PHE A 81 -1.73 3.41 9.54
N PHE A 82 -0.47 2.98 9.56
CA PHE A 82 0.01 1.84 8.78
C PHE A 82 -0.62 0.54 9.25
N VAL A 83 -0.67 0.34 10.57
CA VAL A 83 -1.29 -0.84 11.18
C VAL A 83 -2.77 -0.93 10.82
N ILE A 84 -3.51 0.18 10.86
CA ILE A 84 -4.92 0.22 10.45
C ILE A 84 -5.07 -0.17 8.97
N LEU A 85 -4.26 0.42 8.08
CA LEU A 85 -4.25 0.09 6.66
C LEU A 85 -3.89 -1.38 6.41
N PHE A 86 -2.93 -1.91 7.16
CA PHE A 86 -2.52 -3.30 7.07
C PHE A 86 -3.65 -4.24 7.50
N PHE A 87 -4.37 -3.93 8.57
CA PHE A 87 -5.55 -4.70 8.96
C PHE A 87 -6.64 -4.67 7.88
N ILE A 88 -6.91 -3.51 7.28
CA ILE A 88 -7.86 -3.41 6.16
C ILE A 88 -7.40 -4.30 4.99
N HIS A 89 -6.12 -4.30 4.66
CA HIS A 89 -5.59 -5.17 3.62
C HIS A 89 -5.80 -6.65 3.95
N VAL A 90 -5.40 -7.11 5.15
CA VAL A 90 -5.48 -8.51 5.57
C VAL A 90 -6.92 -9.00 5.77
N TRP A 91 -7.84 -8.14 6.22
CA TRP A 91 -9.21 -8.54 6.53
C TRP A 91 -10.22 -8.25 5.43
N LEU A 92 -9.94 -7.31 4.54
CA LEU A 92 -10.88 -6.87 3.52
C LEU A 92 -10.42 -7.28 2.13
N ILE A 93 -9.15 -7.02 1.78
CA ILE A 93 -8.62 -7.35 0.43
C ILE A 93 -8.33 -8.84 0.32
N LEU A 94 -7.64 -9.39 1.31
CA LEU A 94 -7.17 -10.77 1.32
C LEU A 94 -8.33 -11.79 1.21
N PRO A 95 -9.43 -11.70 2.00
CA PRO A 95 -10.53 -12.66 1.93
C PRO A 95 -11.33 -12.60 0.62
N GLN A 96 -11.29 -11.48 -0.10
CA GLN A 96 -11.89 -11.39 -1.43
C GLN A 96 -11.10 -12.17 -2.49
N ILE A 97 -9.80 -12.36 -2.27
CA ILE A 97 -8.91 -13.09 -3.17
C ILE A 97 -8.91 -14.58 -2.81
N CYS A 98 -8.77 -14.89 -1.52
CA CYS A 98 -8.90 -16.25 -1.03
C CYS A 98 -9.82 -16.30 0.20
N PRO A 99 -11.05 -16.82 0.05
CA PRO A 99 -11.99 -16.93 1.17
C PRO A 99 -11.49 -17.92 2.24
N ASP A 100 -10.64 -18.88 1.87
CA ASP A 100 -10.07 -19.88 2.77
C ASP A 100 -8.54 -19.70 2.91
N PHE A 101 -8.16 -18.73 3.73
CA PHE A 101 -6.78 -18.31 3.92
C PHE A 101 -5.82 -19.45 4.25
N GLY A 102 -6.27 -20.41 5.07
CA GLY A 102 -5.50 -21.57 5.47
C GLY A 102 -5.23 -22.54 4.33
N ALA A 103 -6.26 -22.81 3.50
CA ALA A 103 -6.12 -23.68 2.33
C ALA A 103 -5.21 -23.06 1.27
N CYS A 104 -5.30 -21.75 1.04
CA CYS A 104 -4.45 -21.04 0.08
C CYS A 104 -2.99 -20.95 0.51
N LEU A 105 -2.69 -20.86 1.82
CA LEU A 105 -1.31 -20.85 2.31
C LEU A 105 -0.63 -22.21 2.16
N LEU A 106 -1.35 -23.30 2.42
CA LEU A 106 -0.83 -24.66 2.40
C LEU A 106 -0.83 -25.32 1.01
N GLY A 107 -1.39 -24.65 -0.01
CA GLY A 107 -1.39 -25.14 -1.39
C GLY A 107 -2.28 -26.38 -1.57
N GLY A 108 -3.55 -26.23 -1.21
CA GLY A 108 -4.58 -27.26 -1.47
C GLY A 108 -4.69 -27.63 -2.94
#